data_AF-A0A9E7N085-F1
#
_entry.id   AF-A0A9E7N085-F1
#
_cell.length_a   1.000
_cell.length_b   1.000
_cell.length_c   1.000
_cell.angle_alpha   90.00
_cell.angle_beta   90.00
_cell.angle_gamma   90.00
#
_symmetry.space_group_name_H-M   'P 1'
#
loop_
_entity.id
_entity.type
_entity.pdbx_description
1 polymer ?
#
loop_
_entity_poly.entity_id
_entity_poly.type
_entity_poly.pdbx_seq_one_letter_code
_entity_poly.pdbx_strand_id
1 'polypeptide(L)'
;MKYSELGDRVKRVYSRIRMLDDYHWDIYEDKIIGYHRKSRLPVRIKLAESREEAEKLSEEKGEQGIDIAVLPDNGTFYIKNGTFILSERFLKATLMDINDHIVWSGFKVVENNGKLVQEDFYEYLGGLLVRHLKNNMMNGQDYVLWQFYKCEKCGKYVDIESVPEHLAKHNISVAEKDSEKYEIFELNFLEGKVFDKFGEEVAQDKFAPESQAFLKEMLGEPKVQEK
;
A
#
# COMPACT_ATOMS: atom_id res chain seq x y z
N MET A 1 8.81 25.42 19.22
CA MET A 1 7.93 26.15 18.29
C MET A 1 6.49 25.93 18.72
N LYS A 2 5.65 26.97 18.73
CA LYS A 2 4.20 26.82 18.98
C LYS A 2 3.48 26.67 17.64
N TYR A 3 2.44 25.84 17.59
CA TYR A 3 1.61 25.67 16.39
C TYR A 3 1.05 27.00 15.84
N SER A 4 0.76 27.96 16.73
CA SER A 4 0.27 29.30 16.37
C SER A 4 1.27 30.11 15.53
N GLU A 5 2.56 29.81 15.63
CA GLU A 5 3.65 30.53 14.95
C GLU A 5 3.90 30.02 13.52
N LEU A 6 3.28 28.90 13.12
CA LEU A 6 3.41 28.36 11.77
C LEU A 6 2.78 29.29 10.73
N GLY A 7 3.19 29.14 9.46
CA GLY A 7 2.51 29.78 8.34
C GLY A 7 1.06 29.30 8.19
N ASP A 8 0.14 30.19 7.79
CA ASP A 8 -1.27 29.83 7.65
C ASP A 8 -1.51 28.73 6.62
N ARG A 9 -0.67 28.67 5.58
CA ARG A 9 -0.70 27.61 4.59
C ARG A 9 -0.36 26.25 5.20
N VAL A 10 0.67 26.16 6.03
CA VAL A 10 1.04 24.93 6.75
C VAL A 10 -0.10 24.47 7.64
N LYS A 11 -0.69 25.38 8.44
CA LYS A 11 -1.85 25.08 9.30
C LYS A 11 -3.03 24.56 8.49
N ARG A 12 -3.31 25.17 7.33
CA ARG A 12 -4.40 24.78 6.42
C ARG A 12 -4.20 23.37 5.88
N VAL A 13 -3.04 23.09 5.28
CA VAL A 13 -2.71 21.77 4.75
C VAL A 13 -2.76 20.72 5.86
N TYR A 14 -2.09 20.97 6.99
CA TYR A 14 -2.09 20.07 8.14
C TYR A 14 -3.51 19.77 8.66
N SER A 15 -4.37 20.78 8.77
CA SER A 15 -5.73 20.62 9.27
C SER A 15 -6.58 19.62 8.45
N ARG A 16 -6.27 19.44 7.16
CA ARG A 16 -6.95 18.50 6.27
C ARG A 16 -6.51 17.05 6.44
N ILE A 17 -5.27 16.83 6.86
CA ILE A 17 -4.63 15.50 6.87
C ILE A 17 -4.44 14.94 8.29
N ARG A 18 -4.47 15.79 9.33
CA ARG A 18 -4.26 15.38 10.73
C ARG A 18 -5.24 14.33 11.25
N MET A 19 -6.38 14.15 10.58
CA MET A 19 -7.40 13.16 10.94
C MET A 19 -7.09 11.77 10.37
N LEU A 20 -6.11 11.65 9.48
CA LEU A 20 -5.62 10.36 8.99
C LEU A 20 -4.69 9.80 10.07
N ASP A 21 -5.25 9.03 10.99
CA ASP A 21 -4.58 8.49 12.16
C ASP A 21 -3.74 7.24 11.85
N ASP A 22 -3.84 6.68 10.65
CA ASP A 22 -2.86 5.74 10.08
C ASP A 22 -1.43 6.32 10.06
N TYR A 23 -1.31 7.65 10.13
CA TYR A 23 -0.04 8.37 10.18
C TYR A 23 0.18 9.06 11.53
N HIS A 24 1.43 9.06 11.97
CA HIS A 24 1.92 9.97 13.01
C HIS A 24 2.53 11.20 12.33
N TRP A 25 2.10 12.41 12.71
CA TRP A 25 2.45 13.64 12.02
C TRP A 25 3.42 14.50 12.82
N ASP A 26 4.53 14.84 12.19
CA ASP A 26 5.47 15.86 12.62
C ASP A 26 5.36 17.10 11.73
N ILE A 27 5.57 18.29 12.31
CA ILE A 27 5.57 19.57 11.59
C ILE A 27 6.82 20.35 11.96
N TYR A 28 7.61 20.73 10.95
CA TYR A 28 8.83 21.51 11.10
C TYR A 28 8.81 22.67 10.10
N GLU A 29 8.61 23.90 10.57
CA GLU A 29 8.55 25.10 9.71
C GLU A 29 7.51 24.97 8.59
N ASP A 30 7.95 24.70 7.36
CA ASP A 30 7.17 24.54 6.14
C ASP A 30 6.99 23.07 5.71
N LYS A 31 7.52 22.12 6.49
CA LYS A 31 7.51 20.68 6.21
C LYS A 31 6.53 19.96 7.12
N ILE A 32 5.74 19.07 6.52
CA ILE A 32 4.90 18.12 7.26
C ILE A 32 5.40 16.71 6.92
N ILE A 33 5.69 15.90 7.93
CA ILE A 33 6.15 14.52 7.74
C ILE A 33 5.15 13.59 8.42
N GLY A 34 4.57 12.67 7.66
CA GLY A 34 3.73 11.60 8.17
C GLY A 34 4.52 10.29 8.24
N TYR A 35 4.53 9.62 9.37
CA TYR A 35 5.07 8.27 9.52
C TYR A 35 3.91 7.28 9.58
N HIS A 36 3.78 6.41 8.58
CA HIS A 36 2.75 5.38 8.62
C HIS A 36 2.96 4.48 9.86
N ARG A 37 1.96 4.40 10.74
CA ARG A 37 2.13 3.85 12.09
C ARG A 37 2.55 2.39 12.10
N LYS A 38 2.03 1.61 11.13
CA LYS A 38 2.29 0.18 11.02
C LYS A 38 3.67 -0.09 10.40
N SER A 39 3.93 0.45 9.21
CA SER A 39 5.16 0.16 8.45
C SER A 39 6.35 1.08 8.74
N ARG A 40 6.12 2.19 9.46
CA ARG A 40 7.08 3.28 9.68
C ARG A 40 7.54 4.01 8.41
N LEU A 41 6.93 3.74 7.25
CA LEU A 41 7.27 4.41 6.00
C LEU A 41 6.98 5.92 6.11
N PRO A 42 7.96 6.81 5.86
CA PRO A 42 7.75 8.24 5.92
C PRO A 42 7.15 8.79 4.61
N VAL A 43 6.21 9.72 4.77
CA VAL A 43 5.61 10.53 3.72
C VAL A 43 5.94 12.00 3.98
N ARG A 44 6.71 12.62 3.09
CA ARG A 44 7.23 13.98 3.24
C ARG A 44 6.41 14.92 2.36
N ILE A 45 5.74 15.87 2.99
CA ILE A 45 4.87 16.84 2.35
C ILE A 45 5.57 18.19 2.38
N LYS A 46 5.95 18.67 1.20
CA LYS A 46 6.57 19.98 0.98
C LYS A 46 5.56 20.92 0.33
N LEU A 47 5.49 22.16 0.78
CA LEU A 47 4.58 23.16 0.21
C LEU A 47 5.33 23.98 -0.83
N ALA A 48 4.85 23.99 -2.07
CA ALA A 48 5.41 24.78 -3.17
C ALA A 48 4.45 25.91 -3.55
N GLU A 49 4.93 27.13 -3.75
CA GLU A 49 4.12 28.29 -4.18
C GLU A 49 3.83 28.28 -5.69
N SER A 50 4.64 27.55 -6.47
CA SER A 50 4.48 27.46 -7.93
C SER A 50 4.81 26.07 -8.46
N ARG A 51 4.33 25.79 -9.69
CA ARG A 51 4.67 24.56 -10.40
C ARG A 51 6.18 24.40 -10.63
N GLU A 52 6.87 25.50 -10.94
CA GLU A 52 8.32 25.49 -11.13
C GLU A 52 9.05 25.09 -9.83
N GLU A 53 8.62 25.63 -8.70
CA GLU A 53 9.15 25.26 -7.39
C GLU A 53 8.85 23.79 -7.04
N ALA A 54 7.62 23.32 -7.27
CA ALA A 54 7.27 21.92 -7.03
C ALA A 54 8.13 20.96 -7.87
N GLU A 55 8.42 21.34 -9.11
CA GLU A 55 9.30 20.56 -9.98
C GLU A 55 10.76 20.57 -9.50
N LYS A 56 11.28 21.69 -8.98
CA LYS A 56 12.60 21.72 -8.34
C LYS A 56 12.65 20.84 -7.09
N LEU A 57 11.61 20.88 -6.25
CA LEU A 57 11.49 20.02 -5.07
C LEU A 57 11.46 18.53 -5.42
N SER A 58 11.01 18.16 -6.63
CA SER A 58 11.03 16.77 -7.11
C SER A 58 12.43 16.27 -7.51
N GLU A 59 13.37 17.18 -7.74
CA GLU A 59 14.77 16.83 -8.02
C GLU A 59 15.56 16.57 -6.73
N GLU A 60 15.10 17.13 -5.60
CA GLU A 60 15.62 16.85 -4.27
C GLU A 60 15.24 15.44 -3.85
N LYS A 61 16.14 14.48 -4.07
CA LYS A 61 15.94 13.12 -3.58
C LYS A 61 16.01 13.10 -2.05
N GLY A 62 14.88 12.85 -1.42
CA GLY A 62 14.85 12.44 -0.02
C GLY A 62 15.51 11.07 0.17
N GLU A 63 15.69 10.69 1.43
CA GLU A 63 15.98 9.29 1.79
C GLU A 63 14.78 8.37 1.44
N GLN A 64 14.83 7.11 1.87
CA GLN A 64 13.71 6.16 1.72
C GLN A 64 12.38 6.80 2.18
N GLY A 65 11.33 6.71 1.37
CA GLY A 65 10.00 7.27 1.67
C GLY A 65 9.23 7.72 0.44
N ILE A 66 8.11 8.42 0.67
CA ILE A 66 7.24 8.98 -0.36
C ILE A 66 7.32 10.51 -0.27
N ASP A 67 7.56 11.18 -1.39
CA ASP A 67 7.63 12.63 -1.47
C ASP A 67 6.37 13.20 -2.16
N ILE A 68 5.79 14.24 -1.56
CA ILE A 68 4.63 14.95 -2.08
C ILE A 68 4.92 16.45 -2.05
N ALA A 69 4.87 17.11 -3.20
CA ALA A 69 4.88 18.56 -3.33
C ALA A 69 3.44 19.06 -3.54
N VAL A 70 2.99 19.92 -2.64
CA VAL A 70 1.61 20.43 -2.61
C VAL A 70 1.56 21.84 -3.16
N LEU A 71 0.69 22.05 -4.15
CA LEU A 71 0.41 23.34 -4.78
C LEU A 71 -0.87 23.97 -4.21
N PRO A 72 -0.97 25.31 -4.21
CA PRO A 72 -2.17 26.03 -3.77
C PRO A 72 -3.25 26.09 -4.85
N ASP A 73 -2.98 25.56 -6.05
CA ASP A 73 -3.91 25.54 -7.16
C ASP A 73 -5.02 24.47 -6.99
N ASN A 74 -5.91 24.37 -7.98
CA ASN A 74 -7.05 23.46 -7.95
C ASN A 74 -6.97 22.32 -8.99
N GLY A 75 -5.97 22.27 -9.86
CA GLY A 75 -6.04 21.48 -11.10
C GLY A 75 -4.91 20.47 -11.29
N THR A 76 -3.97 20.38 -10.37
CA THR A 76 -2.70 19.70 -10.59
C THR A 76 -2.68 18.32 -9.93
N PHE A 77 -2.33 17.30 -10.70
CA PHE A 77 -2.01 15.96 -10.20
C PHE A 77 -1.10 15.24 -11.22
N TYR A 78 0.16 15.02 -10.87
CA TYR A 78 1.09 14.20 -11.67
C TYR A 78 2.25 13.72 -10.82
N ILE A 79 3.07 12.82 -11.38
CA ILE A 79 4.28 12.31 -10.74
C ILE A 79 5.49 12.76 -11.57
N LYS A 80 6.50 13.33 -10.93
CA LYS A 80 7.78 13.69 -11.54
C LYS A 80 8.90 13.21 -10.62
N ASN A 81 9.88 12.49 -11.18
CA ASN A 81 11.04 11.97 -10.43
C ASN A 81 10.67 11.15 -9.16
N GLY A 82 9.53 10.46 -9.17
CA GLY A 82 9.02 9.70 -8.01
C GLY A 82 8.31 10.55 -6.94
N THR A 83 8.19 11.87 -7.14
CA THR A 83 7.45 12.78 -6.27
C THR A 83 6.04 13.02 -6.81
N PHE A 84 5.02 12.93 -5.96
CA PHE A 84 3.68 13.38 -6.30
C PHE A 84 3.63 14.91 -6.29
N ILE A 85 3.21 15.53 -7.38
CA ILE A 85 2.95 16.96 -7.46
C ILE A 85 1.44 17.14 -7.62
N LEU A 86 0.80 17.68 -6.58
CA LEU A 86 -0.66 17.74 -6.51
C LEU A 86 -1.20 19.00 -5.83
N SER A 87 -2.43 19.36 -6.19
CA SER A 87 -3.20 20.39 -5.48
C SER A 87 -3.58 19.94 -4.07
N GLU A 88 -3.65 20.88 -3.11
CA GLU A 88 -4.03 20.62 -1.71
C GLU A 88 -5.30 19.77 -1.56
N ARG A 89 -6.28 19.94 -2.46
CA ARG A 89 -7.56 19.19 -2.41
C ARG A 89 -7.41 17.68 -2.61
N PHE A 90 -6.36 17.23 -3.30
CA PHE A 90 -6.14 15.81 -3.59
C PHE A 90 -5.33 15.11 -2.50
N LEU A 91 -4.61 15.88 -1.67
CA LEU A 91 -3.66 15.35 -0.69
C LEU A 91 -4.27 14.31 0.25
N LYS A 92 -5.46 14.58 0.79
CA LYS A 92 -6.12 13.66 1.72
C LYS A 92 -6.42 12.32 1.06
N ALA A 93 -7.01 12.33 -0.14
CA ALA A 93 -7.34 11.11 -0.88
C ALA A 93 -6.07 10.32 -1.22
N THR A 94 -5.04 11.00 -1.73
CA THR A 94 -3.75 10.37 -2.05
C THR A 94 -3.09 9.73 -0.84
N LEU A 95 -3.17 10.32 0.34
CA LEU A 95 -2.63 9.73 1.57
C LEU A 95 -3.43 8.48 2.02
N MET A 96 -4.74 8.46 1.79
CA MET A 96 -5.56 7.26 2.01
C MET A 96 -5.18 6.17 1.01
N ASP A 97 -5.05 6.51 -0.28
CA ASP A 97 -4.62 5.56 -1.29
C ASP A 97 -3.21 5.03 -0.99
N ILE A 98 -2.26 5.88 -0.55
CA ILE A 98 -0.93 5.43 -0.12
C ILE A 98 -1.04 4.41 1.02
N ASN A 99 -1.88 4.67 2.03
CA ASN A 99 -2.11 3.74 3.14
C ASN A 99 -2.60 2.38 2.64
N ASP A 100 -3.59 2.39 1.75
CA ASP A 100 -4.18 1.16 1.19
C ASP A 100 -3.18 0.34 0.37
N HIS A 101 -2.09 0.96 -0.08
CA HIS A 101 -1.00 0.33 -0.83
C HIS A 101 0.24 0.04 0.01
N ILE A 102 0.21 0.28 1.32
CA ILE A 102 1.22 -0.22 2.26
C ILE A 102 0.66 -1.50 2.88
N VAL A 103 1.00 -2.63 2.28
CA VAL A 103 0.37 -3.91 2.57
C VAL A 103 1.32 -4.79 3.37
N TRP A 104 0.80 -5.44 4.41
CA TRP A 104 1.54 -6.45 5.17
C TRP A 104 1.84 -7.65 4.27
N SER A 105 3.09 -8.10 4.24
CA SER A 105 3.57 -9.18 3.36
C SER A 105 4.21 -10.34 4.10
N GLY A 106 4.16 -10.34 5.43
CA GLY A 106 4.68 -11.42 6.25
C GLY A 106 5.25 -10.96 7.58
N PHE A 107 5.85 -11.91 8.29
CA PHE A 107 6.46 -11.66 9.59
C PHE A 107 7.67 -12.56 9.82
N LYS A 108 8.44 -12.21 10.85
CA LYS A 108 9.45 -13.05 11.46
C LYS A 108 9.46 -12.84 12.97
N VAL A 109 9.57 -13.90 13.74
CA VAL A 109 9.80 -13.85 15.19
C VAL A 109 11.30 -13.87 15.45
N VAL A 110 11.77 -12.91 16.24
CA VAL A 110 13.19 -12.80 16.64
C VAL A 110 13.31 -12.70 18.15
N GLU A 111 14.43 -13.19 18.67
CA GLU A 111 14.82 -12.94 20.05
C GLU A 111 15.36 -11.51 20.19
N ASN A 112 14.91 -10.78 21.22
CA ASN A 112 15.37 -9.44 21.53
C ASN A 112 15.29 -9.20 23.04
N ASN A 113 16.43 -9.23 23.73
CA ASN A 113 16.56 -8.97 25.17
C ASN A 113 15.73 -9.92 26.06
N GLY A 114 15.86 -11.23 25.83
CA GLY A 114 15.22 -12.31 26.56
C GLY A 114 13.75 -12.55 26.22
N LYS A 115 13.21 -11.88 25.19
CA LYS A 115 11.82 -12.05 24.74
C LYS A 115 11.74 -12.29 23.23
N LEU A 116 10.68 -12.94 22.80
CA LEU A 116 10.32 -13.07 21.39
C LEU A 116 9.54 -11.82 20.95
N VAL A 117 9.94 -11.24 19.83
CA VAL A 117 9.32 -10.07 19.22
C VAL A 117 9.02 -10.39 17.76
N GLN A 118 7.81 -10.06 17.31
CA GLN A 118 7.45 -10.14 15.91
C GLN A 118 7.93 -8.90 15.16
N GLU A 119 8.67 -9.12 14.08
CA GLU A 119 9.02 -8.14 13.07
C GLU A 119 8.10 -8.35 11.86
N ASP A 120 7.29 -7.34 11.54
CA ASP A 120 6.40 -7.36 10.38
C ASP A 120 7.10 -6.83 9.13
N PHE A 121 6.80 -7.46 8.00
CA PHE A 121 7.20 -6.98 6.68
C PHE A 121 6.02 -6.26 6.04
N TYR A 122 6.28 -5.05 5.55
CA TYR A 122 5.33 -4.27 4.77
C TYR A 122 5.93 -3.95 3.41
N GLU A 123 5.11 -3.99 2.37
CA GLU A 123 5.48 -3.59 1.01
C GLU A 123 4.64 -2.40 0.57
N TYR A 124 5.31 -1.37 0.02
CA TYR A 124 4.63 -0.24 -0.61
C TYR A 124 4.48 -0.50 -2.11
N LEU A 125 3.24 -0.71 -2.56
CA LEU A 125 2.90 -1.06 -3.94
C LEU A 125 2.73 0.19 -4.82
N GLY A 126 3.76 1.05 -4.85
CA GLY A 126 3.69 2.36 -5.52
C GLY A 126 3.39 2.28 -7.02
N GLY A 127 3.89 1.26 -7.73
CA GLY A 127 3.54 1.04 -9.14
C GLY A 127 2.06 0.74 -9.35
N LEU A 128 1.50 -0.10 -8.48
CA LEU A 128 0.09 -0.47 -8.51
C LEU A 128 -0.82 0.71 -8.11
N LEU A 129 -0.43 1.48 -7.10
CA LEU A 129 -1.09 2.72 -6.72
C LEU A 129 -1.28 3.66 -7.92
N VAL A 130 -0.23 3.86 -8.72
CA VAL A 130 -0.30 4.72 -9.91
C VAL A 130 -1.29 4.17 -10.94
N ARG A 131 -1.37 2.85 -11.12
CA ARG A 131 -2.36 2.22 -12.00
C ARG A 131 -3.78 2.47 -11.47
N HIS A 132 -4.02 2.25 -10.17
CA HIS A 132 -5.33 2.47 -9.57
C HIS A 132 -5.79 3.92 -9.65
N LEU A 133 -4.89 4.88 -9.39
CA LEU A 133 -5.17 6.31 -9.55
C LEU A 133 -5.56 6.68 -10.98
N LYS A 134 -4.85 6.14 -11.99
CA LYS A 134 -5.16 6.39 -13.41
C LYS A 134 -6.51 5.81 -13.84
N ASN A 135 -6.88 4.66 -13.27
CA ASN A 135 -8.11 3.96 -13.58
C ASN A 135 -9.28 4.35 -12.65
N ASN A 136 -9.04 5.27 -11.70
CA ASN A 136 -10.01 5.66 -10.67
C ASN A 136 -10.58 4.45 -9.91
N MET A 137 -9.71 3.50 -9.54
CA MET A 137 -10.06 2.30 -8.80
C MET A 137 -9.86 2.50 -7.30
N MET A 138 -10.80 2.02 -6.49
CA MET A 138 -10.79 2.15 -5.04
C MET A 138 -10.77 0.78 -4.34
N ASN A 139 -9.87 0.63 -3.36
CA ASN A 139 -9.75 -0.59 -2.55
C ASN A 139 -11.06 -0.82 -1.76
N GLY A 140 -11.50 -2.07 -1.67
CA GLY A 140 -12.76 -2.48 -1.04
C GLY A 140 -14.00 -2.27 -1.91
N GLN A 141 -13.89 -1.55 -3.04
CA GLN A 141 -14.99 -1.34 -3.97
C GLN A 141 -14.74 -2.01 -5.33
N ASP A 142 -13.60 -1.71 -5.96
CA ASP A 142 -13.27 -2.20 -7.30
C ASP A 142 -12.29 -3.38 -7.27
N TYR A 143 -11.49 -3.45 -6.21
CA TYR A 143 -10.55 -4.54 -5.94
C TYR A 143 -10.27 -4.66 -4.44
N VAL A 144 -9.59 -5.74 -4.02
CA VAL A 144 -8.89 -5.83 -2.73
C VAL A 144 -7.49 -6.40 -2.92
N LEU A 145 -6.55 -5.99 -2.07
CA LEU A 145 -5.21 -6.58 -2.01
C LEU A 145 -5.20 -7.69 -0.97
N TRP A 146 -4.76 -8.88 -1.35
CA TRP A 146 -4.83 -10.07 -0.51
C TRP A 146 -3.55 -10.87 -0.54
N GLN A 147 -3.20 -11.47 0.61
CA GLN A 147 -1.98 -12.23 0.80
C GLN A 147 -2.17 -13.70 0.40
N PHE A 148 -1.22 -14.22 -0.37
CA PHE A 148 -1.16 -15.62 -0.74
C PHE A 148 0.23 -16.20 -0.44
N TYR A 149 0.25 -17.27 0.34
CA TYR A 149 1.45 -18.04 0.64
C TYR A 149 1.81 -18.94 -0.56
N LYS A 150 3.08 -18.96 -0.94
CA LYS A 150 3.57 -19.89 -1.97
C LYS A 150 4.02 -21.18 -1.31
N CYS A 151 3.23 -22.25 -1.46
CA CYS A 151 3.51 -23.52 -0.80
C CYS A 151 4.84 -24.13 -1.28
N GLU A 152 5.73 -24.41 -0.34
CA GLU A 152 7.07 -24.94 -0.60
C GLU A 152 7.05 -26.40 -1.13
N LYS A 153 5.93 -27.11 -0.99
CA LYS A 153 5.78 -28.50 -1.42
C LYS A 153 5.17 -28.66 -2.81
N CYS A 154 4.12 -27.89 -3.12
CA CYS A 154 3.40 -28.00 -4.39
C CYS A 154 3.61 -26.79 -5.33
N GLY A 155 4.23 -25.71 -4.85
CA GLY A 155 4.49 -24.49 -5.62
C GLY A 155 3.26 -23.64 -5.90
N LYS A 156 2.08 -24.03 -5.41
CA LYS A 156 0.81 -23.30 -5.60
C LYS A 156 0.65 -22.17 -4.59
N TYR A 157 -0.11 -21.15 -5.00
CA TYR A 157 -0.53 -20.06 -4.13
C TYR A 157 -1.74 -20.48 -3.29
N VAL A 158 -1.66 -20.19 -1.99
CA VAL A 158 -2.68 -20.50 -1.00
C VAL A 158 -3.06 -19.20 -0.31
N ASP A 159 -4.34 -18.83 -0.30
CA ASP A 159 -4.83 -17.67 0.45
C ASP A 159 -4.46 -17.80 1.93
N ILE A 160 -4.16 -16.68 2.57
CA ILE A 160 -3.63 -16.65 3.94
C ILE A 160 -4.49 -17.42 4.96
N GLU A 161 -5.80 -17.42 4.81
CA GLU A 161 -6.73 -18.07 5.73
C GLU A 161 -6.67 -19.61 5.62
N SER A 162 -6.41 -20.12 4.41
CA SER A 162 -6.32 -21.56 4.13
C SER A 162 -4.94 -22.17 4.39
N VAL A 163 -3.92 -21.37 4.72
CA VAL A 163 -2.54 -21.85 4.94
C VAL A 163 -2.44 -22.96 6.00
N PRO A 164 -3.07 -22.86 7.19
CA PRO A 164 -2.96 -23.89 8.22
C PRO A 164 -3.47 -25.25 7.75
N GLU A 165 -4.64 -25.28 7.11
CA GLU A 165 -5.24 -26.50 6.61
C GLU A 165 -4.46 -27.07 5.41
N HIS A 166 -3.97 -26.21 4.52
CA HIS A 166 -3.16 -26.63 3.38
C HIS A 166 -1.84 -27.28 3.81
N LEU A 167 -1.11 -26.65 4.74
CA LEU A 167 0.17 -27.16 5.21
C LEU A 167 0.02 -28.45 6.03
N ALA A 168 -1.08 -28.61 6.77
CA ALA A 168 -1.40 -29.85 7.45
C ALA A 168 -1.50 -31.06 6.49
N LYS A 169 -2.05 -30.88 5.27
CA LYS A 169 -2.09 -31.92 4.22
C LYS A 169 -0.68 -32.34 3.76
N HIS A 170 0.32 -31.50 4.01
CA HIS A 170 1.74 -31.77 3.73
C HIS A 170 2.54 -32.20 4.97
N ASN A 171 1.88 -32.46 6.10
CA ASN A 171 2.50 -32.75 7.40
C ASN A 171 3.45 -31.62 7.87
N ILE A 172 3.09 -30.37 7.60
CA ILE A 172 3.80 -29.18 8.07
C ILE A 172 2.90 -28.45 9.06
N SER A 173 3.42 -28.19 10.27
CA SER A 173 2.71 -27.39 11.28
C SER A 173 3.05 -25.92 11.14
N VAL A 174 2.04 -25.06 10.96
CA VAL A 174 2.23 -23.59 10.99
C VAL A 174 2.73 -23.11 12.34
N ALA A 175 2.35 -23.79 13.43
CA ALA A 175 2.78 -23.43 14.79
C ALA A 175 4.30 -23.61 15.03
N GLU A 176 4.99 -24.32 14.13
CA GLU A 176 6.44 -24.51 14.17
C GLU A 176 7.21 -23.50 13.30
N LYS A 177 6.51 -22.59 12.61
CA LYS A 177 7.13 -21.59 11.74
C LYS A 177 7.38 -20.29 12.51
N ASP A 178 8.65 -19.87 12.53
CA ASP A 178 9.05 -18.58 13.08
C ASP A 178 8.97 -17.44 12.06
N SER A 179 8.63 -17.73 10.80
CA SER A 179 8.49 -16.72 9.75
C SER A 179 7.66 -17.19 8.57
N GLU A 180 6.94 -16.26 7.95
CA GLU A 180 6.19 -16.47 6.73
C GLU A 180 6.27 -15.25 5.84
N LYS A 181 6.26 -15.47 4.53
CA LYS A 181 6.21 -14.42 3.51
C LYS A 181 5.12 -14.75 2.51
N TYR A 182 4.46 -13.70 2.05
CA TYR A 182 3.28 -13.76 1.20
C TYR A 182 3.54 -12.96 -0.07
N GLU A 183 3.04 -13.47 -1.18
CA GLU A 183 2.82 -12.64 -2.36
C GLU A 183 1.52 -11.86 -2.16
N ILE A 184 1.49 -10.62 -2.65
CA ILE A 184 0.30 -9.77 -2.62
C ILE A 184 -0.31 -9.79 -4.02
N PHE A 185 -1.56 -10.24 -4.10
CA PHE A 185 -2.36 -10.21 -5.32
C PHE A 185 -3.51 -9.21 -5.20
N GLU A 186 -3.85 -8.57 -6.32
CA GLU A 186 -5.06 -7.79 -6.49
C GLU A 186 -6.19 -8.73 -6.93
N LEU A 187 -7.25 -8.81 -6.13
CA LEU A 187 -8.50 -9.46 -6.50
C LEU A 187 -9.40 -8.39 -7.11
N ASN A 188 -9.51 -8.37 -8.44
CA ASN A 188 -10.19 -7.31 -9.16
C ASN A 188 -11.65 -7.69 -9.45
N PHE A 189 -12.59 -6.98 -8.82
CA PHE A 189 -14.03 -7.26 -8.93
C PHE A 189 -14.62 -6.82 -10.26
N LEU A 190 -14.03 -5.80 -10.90
CA LEU A 190 -14.48 -5.31 -12.20
C LEU A 190 -14.22 -6.36 -13.29
N GLU A 191 -13.00 -6.88 -13.31
CA GLU A 191 -12.51 -7.85 -14.28
C GLU A 191 -12.84 -9.31 -13.92
N GLY A 192 -13.11 -9.59 -12.63
CA GLY A 192 -13.32 -10.95 -12.14
C GLY A 192 -12.04 -11.80 -12.23
N LYS A 193 -10.88 -11.17 -12.04
CA LYS A 193 -9.55 -11.74 -12.26
C LYS A 193 -8.59 -11.42 -11.11
N VAL A 194 -7.48 -12.13 -11.09
CA VAL A 194 -6.40 -11.93 -10.13
C VAL A 194 -5.19 -11.34 -10.84
N PHE A 195 -4.61 -10.28 -10.29
CA PHE A 195 -3.39 -9.65 -10.81
C PHE A 195 -2.28 -9.67 -9.77
N ASP A 196 -1.04 -9.77 -10.22
CA ASP A 196 0.11 -9.53 -9.36
C ASP A 196 0.30 -8.05 -9.03
N LYS A 197 1.19 -7.76 -8.09
CA LYS A 197 1.52 -6.40 -7.68
C LYS A 197 2.12 -5.51 -8.77
N PHE A 198 2.44 -6.08 -9.95
CA PHE A 198 2.88 -5.35 -11.14
C PHE A 198 1.74 -5.13 -12.13
N GLY A 199 0.57 -5.73 -11.88
CA GLY A 199 -0.62 -5.62 -12.70
C GLY A 199 -0.74 -6.69 -13.78
N GLU A 200 0.05 -7.77 -13.71
CA GLU A 200 -0.01 -8.88 -14.66
C GLU A 200 -1.01 -9.94 -14.19
N GLU A 201 -1.83 -10.46 -15.12
CA GLU A 201 -2.85 -11.45 -14.80
C GLU A 201 -2.22 -12.77 -14.33
N VAL A 202 -2.76 -13.31 -13.23
CA VAL A 202 -2.32 -14.57 -12.62
C VAL A 202 -3.34 -15.65 -12.90
N ALA A 203 -2.93 -16.64 -13.70
CA ALA A 203 -3.79 -17.76 -14.08
C ALA A 203 -4.27 -18.56 -12.86
N GLN A 204 -5.55 -18.96 -12.89
CA GLN A 204 -6.25 -19.69 -11.81
C GLN A 204 -5.56 -21.01 -11.44
N ASP A 205 -4.90 -21.66 -12.41
CA ASP A 205 -4.18 -22.92 -12.20
C ASP A 205 -2.93 -22.75 -11.32
N LYS A 206 -2.46 -21.52 -11.06
CA LYS A 206 -1.37 -21.25 -10.10
C LYS A 206 -1.81 -21.34 -8.64
N PHE A 207 -3.11 -21.32 -8.38
CA PHE A 207 -3.69 -21.39 -7.03
C PHE A 207 -4.01 -22.83 -6.63
N ALA A 208 -3.95 -23.12 -5.33
CA ALA A 208 -4.38 -24.40 -4.79
C ALA A 208 -5.92 -24.53 -4.86
N PRO A 209 -6.49 -25.75 -4.88
CA PRO A 209 -7.94 -25.94 -5.02
C PRO A 209 -8.79 -25.17 -3.99
N GLU A 210 -8.35 -25.12 -2.73
CA GLU A 210 -9.00 -24.32 -1.67
C GLU A 210 -9.04 -22.83 -2.02
N SER A 211 -7.94 -22.30 -2.55
CA SER A 211 -7.84 -20.90 -2.92
C SER A 211 -8.57 -20.58 -4.22
N GLN A 212 -8.69 -21.53 -5.14
CA GLN A 212 -9.59 -21.37 -6.29
C GLN A 212 -11.04 -21.26 -5.85
N ALA A 213 -11.46 -22.01 -4.82
CA ALA A 213 -12.80 -21.91 -4.26
C ALA A 213 -13.01 -20.54 -3.58
N PHE A 214 -12.06 -20.08 -2.77
CA PHE A 214 -12.05 -18.74 -2.19
C PHE A 214 -12.14 -17.63 -3.26
N LEU A 215 -11.31 -17.72 -4.30
CA LEU A 215 -11.32 -16.75 -5.40
C LEU A 215 -12.67 -16.74 -6.13
N LYS A 216 -13.30 -17.90 -6.32
CA LYS A 216 -14.64 -18.00 -6.90
C LYS A 216 -15.71 -17.35 -6.02
N GLU A 217 -15.60 -17.47 -4.70
CA GLU A 217 -16.50 -16.80 -3.76
C GLU A 217 -16.34 -15.28 -3.81
N MET A 218 -15.10 -14.79 -3.86
CA MET A 218 -14.77 -13.36 -3.86
C MET A 218 -15.08 -12.67 -5.19
N LEU A 219 -14.80 -13.33 -6.32
CA LEU A 219 -14.88 -12.74 -7.66
C LEU A 219 -16.11 -13.18 -8.46
N GLY A 220 -16.83 -14.22 -8.00
CA GLY A 220 -17.87 -14.90 -8.76
C GLY A 220 -17.33 -15.91 -9.77
N GLU A 221 -18.19 -16.39 -10.68
CA GLU A 221 -17.74 -17.24 -11.78
C GLU A 221 -16.91 -16.42 -12.78
N PRO A 222 -15.83 -16.99 -13.36
CA PRO A 222 -15.04 -16.30 -14.37
C PRO A 222 -15.95 -15.84 -15.52
N LYS A 223 -15.97 -14.54 -15.81
CA LYS A 223 -16.66 -14.02 -17.00
C LYS A 223 -15.97 -14.63 -18.23
N VAL A 224 -16.61 -15.60 -18.86
CA VAL A 224 -16.14 -16.16 -20.13
C VAL A 224 -16.19 -15.02 -21.15
N GLN A 225 -15.02 -14.61 -21.66
CA GLN A 225 -14.96 -13.67 -22.78
C GLN A 225 -15.62 -14.36 -23.98
N GLU A 226 -16.82 -13.90 -24.36
CA GLU A 226 -17.35 -14.17 -25.69
C GLU A 226 -16.34 -13.60 -26.70
N LYS A 227 -15.79 -14.49 -27.52
CA LYS A 227 -14.84 -14.15 -28.58
C LYS A 227 -15.52 -13.46 -29.74
#